data_AF-A0A7C5CF64-F1
#
_entry.id   AF-A0A7C5CF64-F1
#
_cell.length_a   1.000
_cell.length_b   1.000
_cell.length_c   1.000
_cell.angle_alpha   90.00
_cell.angle_beta   90.00
_cell.angle_gamma   90.00
#
_symmetry.space_group_name_H-M   'P 1'
#
loop_
_entity.id
_entity.type
_entity.pdbx_description
1 polymer ?
#
loop_
_entity_poly.entity_id
_entity_poly.type
_entity_poly.pdbx_seq_one_letter_code
_entity_poly.pdbx_strand_id
1 'polypeptide(L)'
;QNGRLVGFLSLMQSRSALVLDLMRYERTAPDGTMHLALTHAITEARVQGLRHLSLAALPIERDTFPGRHLARIGGAAGLSQFKHAFAPHWRPLYLAAPSRVALAIAALEISREIRRKPRRNRALPQVKHASNAFAPEADPWQHPPM
;
A
#
# COMPACT_ATOMS: atom_id res chain seq x y z
N GLN A 1 8.22 -7.81 16.95
CA GLN A 1 7.91 -8.98 17.80
C GLN A 1 9.21 -9.43 18.46
N ASN A 2 9.30 -9.37 19.79
CA ASN A 2 10.53 -9.71 20.53
C ASN A 2 11.77 -8.98 19.98
N GLY A 3 11.66 -7.67 19.72
CA GLY A 3 12.72 -6.85 19.13
C GLY A 3 12.89 -6.97 17.60
N ARG A 4 12.28 -7.98 16.95
CA ARG A 4 12.39 -8.20 15.49
C ARG A 4 11.32 -7.45 14.68
N LEU A 5 11.70 -6.83 13.56
CA LEU A 5 10.76 -6.26 12.59
C LEU A 5 10.02 -7.40 11.86
N VAL A 6 8.69 -7.38 11.88
CA VAL A 6 7.86 -8.41 11.23
C VAL A 6 6.93 -7.85 10.14
N GLY A 7 6.89 -6.53 10.00
CA GLY A 7 6.12 -5.84 8.99
C GLY A 7 6.17 -4.33 9.15
N PHE A 8 5.78 -3.62 8.09
CA PHE A 8 5.73 -2.17 8.04
C PHE A 8 4.64 -1.69 7.08
N LEU A 9 4.29 -0.42 7.21
CA LEU A 9 3.52 0.33 6.23
C LEU A 9 4.24 1.63 5.87
N SER A 10 4.07 2.11 4.64
CA SER A 10 4.49 3.43 4.22
C SER A 10 3.27 4.35 4.10
N LEU A 11 3.46 5.60 4.49
CA LEU A 11 2.45 6.65 4.40
C LEU A 11 3.05 7.82 3.63
N MET A 12 2.30 8.35 2.69
CA MET A 12 2.60 9.63 2.06
C MET A 12 1.88 10.73 2.84
N GLN A 13 2.63 11.72 3.33
CA GLN A 13 2.07 12.87 4.03
C GLN A 13 1.75 14.01 3.07
N SER A 14 0.56 14.58 3.22
CA SER A 14 0.13 15.83 2.60
C SER A 14 -0.13 16.88 3.69
N ARG A 15 -0.49 18.11 3.30
CA ARG A 15 -0.82 19.18 4.25
C ARG A 15 -1.97 18.85 5.21
N SER A 16 -2.90 17.97 4.83
CA SER A 16 -4.13 17.73 5.59
C SER A 16 -4.43 16.26 5.88
N ALA A 17 -3.61 15.34 5.36
CA ALA A 17 -3.89 13.91 5.41
C ALA A 17 -2.63 13.05 5.25
N LEU A 18 -2.71 11.83 5.79
CA LEU A 18 -1.84 10.71 5.41
C LEU A 18 -2.53 9.85 4.37
N VAL A 19 -1.75 9.29 3.44
CA VAL A 19 -2.24 8.36 2.43
C VAL A 19 -1.44 7.06 2.54
N LEU A 20 -2.14 5.96 2.74
CA LEU A 20 -1.55 4.63 2.74
C LEU A 20 -1.00 4.31 1.35
N ASP A 21 0.27 3.89 1.30
CA ASP A 21 0.95 3.51 0.05
C ASP A 21 1.22 2.01 0.04
N LEU A 22 2.17 1.54 0.85
CA LEU A 22 2.59 0.15 0.88
C LEU A 22 2.36 -0.49 2.24
N MET A 23 2.07 -1.79 2.23
CA MET A 23 2.05 -2.66 3.39
C MET A 23 2.84 -3.93 3.06
N ARG A 24 3.82 -4.28 3.90
CA ARG A 24 4.63 -5.50 3.76
C ARG A 24 4.81 -6.14 5.13
N TYR A 25 4.73 -7.46 5.18
CA TYR A 25 4.91 -8.21 6.40
C TYR A 25 5.46 -9.59 6.08
N GLU A 26 6.11 -10.20 7.06
CA GLU A 26 6.59 -11.57 6.94
C GLU A 26 5.44 -12.56 6.95
N ARG A 27 5.60 -13.70 6.28
CA ARG A 27 4.60 -14.78 6.27
C ARG A 27 4.32 -15.35 7.67
N THR A 28 5.26 -15.19 8.59
CA THR A 28 5.17 -15.63 9.99
C THR A 28 4.63 -14.54 10.92
N ALA A 29 4.32 -13.35 10.39
CA ALA A 29 3.73 -12.29 11.20
C ALA A 29 2.36 -12.75 11.74
N PRO A 30 2.05 -12.52 13.02
CA PRO A 30 0.76 -12.89 13.57
C PRO A 30 -0.41 -12.24 12.81
N ASP A 31 -1.55 -12.92 12.81
CA ASP A 31 -2.79 -12.37 12.27
C ASP A 31 -3.12 -11.03 12.94
N GLY A 32 -3.63 -10.10 12.13
CA GLY A 32 -3.92 -8.74 12.62
C GLY A 32 -2.71 -7.81 12.73
N THR A 33 -1.47 -8.25 12.46
CA THR A 33 -0.28 -7.37 12.48
C THR A 33 -0.49 -6.08 11.68
N MET A 34 -0.99 -6.21 10.46
CA MET A 34 -1.27 -5.06 9.59
C MET A 34 -2.49 -4.25 10.01
N HIS A 35 -3.46 -4.86 10.70
CA HIS A 35 -4.59 -4.12 11.29
C HIS A 35 -4.09 -3.24 12.43
N LEU A 36 -3.27 -3.79 13.32
CA LEU A 36 -2.67 -3.06 14.42
C LEU A 36 -1.81 -1.90 13.91
N ALA A 37 -0.93 -2.14 12.94
CA ALA A 37 -0.07 -1.11 12.36
C ALA A 37 -0.88 0.06 11.78
N LEU A 38 -1.95 -0.23 11.03
CA LEU A 38 -2.80 0.80 10.45
C LEU A 38 -3.66 1.53 11.50
N THR A 39 -4.15 0.84 12.53
CA THR A 39 -4.84 1.47 13.67
C THR A 39 -3.93 2.45 14.42
N HIS A 40 -2.66 2.09 14.60
CA HIS A 40 -1.67 3.01 15.16
C HIS A 40 -1.46 4.23 14.26
N ALA A 41 -1.32 4.04 12.93
CA ALA A 41 -1.20 5.15 11.99
C ALA A 41 -2.41 6.10 12.00
N ILE A 42 -3.63 5.56 12.15
CA ILE A 42 -4.85 6.37 12.28
C ILE A 42 -4.83 7.20 13.57
N THR A 43 -4.43 6.57 14.68
CA THR A 43 -4.29 7.27 15.97
C THR A 43 -3.24 8.37 15.90
N GLU A 44 -2.11 8.09 15.27
CA GLU A 44 -1.02 9.05 15.08
C GLU A 44 -1.46 10.23 14.19
N ALA A 45 -2.19 9.97 13.10
CA ALA A 45 -2.75 11.03 12.27
C ALA A 45 -3.65 11.97 13.07
N ARG A 46 -4.43 11.43 14.02
CA ARG A 46 -5.26 12.23 14.93
C ARG A 46 -4.43 13.07 15.88
N VAL A 47 -3.37 12.51 16.48
CA VAL A 47 -2.44 13.25 17.37
C VAL A 47 -1.77 14.40 16.62
N GLN A 48 -1.42 14.19 15.35
CA GLN A 48 -0.85 15.22 14.47
C GLN A 48 -1.88 16.26 14.00
N GLY A 49 -3.15 16.16 14.38
CA GLY A 49 -4.21 17.10 13.98
C GLY A 49 -4.61 16.99 12.51
N LEU A 50 -4.29 15.88 11.84
CA LEU A 50 -4.68 15.66 10.44
C LEU A 50 -6.17 15.31 10.35
N ARG A 51 -6.81 15.74 9.27
CA ARG A 51 -8.27 15.59 9.11
C ARG A 51 -8.69 14.16 8.80
N HIS A 52 -7.83 13.40 8.13
CA HIS A 52 -8.12 12.03 7.71
C HIS A 52 -6.85 11.26 7.34
N LEU A 53 -6.96 9.93 7.35
CA LEU A 53 -6.03 9.01 6.72
C LEU A 53 -6.78 8.34 5.55
N SER A 54 -6.21 8.41 4.35
CA SER A 54 -6.74 7.74 3.16
C SER A 54 -6.21 6.32 3.08
N LEU A 55 -7.11 5.35 2.97
CA LEU A 55 -6.76 3.93 2.81
C LEU A 55 -6.40 3.55 1.36
N ALA A 56 -6.20 4.54 0.48
CA ALA A 56 -6.09 4.38 -0.97
C ALA A 56 -7.34 3.75 -1.63
N ALA A 57 -7.37 3.81 -2.97
CA ALA A 57 -8.51 3.37 -3.75
C ALA A 57 -8.81 1.87 -3.60
N LEU A 58 -10.08 1.50 -3.81
CA LEU A 58 -10.51 0.14 -4.10
C LEU A 58 -11.24 0.10 -5.43
N PRO A 59 -11.20 -1.02 -6.16
CA PRO A 59 -12.08 -1.21 -7.29
C PRO A 59 -13.54 -1.17 -6.82
N ILE A 60 -14.41 -0.58 -7.64
CA ILE A 60 -15.84 -0.52 -7.36
C ILE A 60 -16.42 -1.94 -7.40
N GLU A 61 -17.08 -2.35 -6.32
CA GLU A 61 -17.85 -3.59 -6.22
C GLU A 61 -19.19 -3.44 -6.96
N ARG A 62 -19.13 -3.35 -8.29
CA ARG A 62 -20.32 -3.40 -9.15
C ARG A 62 -20.19 -4.56 -10.14
N ASP A 63 -21.28 -5.29 -10.28
CA ASP A 63 -21.45 -6.35 -11.28
C ASP A 63 -21.55 -5.84 -12.73
N THR A 64 -21.31 -4.54 -12.95
CA THR A 64 -21.27 -3.91 -14.26
C THR A 64 -19.86 -3.91 -14.83
N PHE A 65 -19.70 -4.22 -16.11
CA PHE A 65 -18.45 -4.00 -16.84
C PHE A 65 -18.08 -2.50 -16.79
N PRO A 66 -16.84 -2.12 -16.43
CA PRO A 66 -15.63 -2.95 -16.25
C PRO A 66 -15.29 -3.36 -14.80
N GLY A 67 -16.18 -3.13 -13.82
CA GLY A 67 -15.97 -3.36 -12.38
C GLY A 67 -15.47 -4.77 -12.04
N ARG A 68 -16.06 -5.81 -12.66
CA ARG A 68 -15.64 -7.21 -12.47
C ARG A 68 -14.21 -7.51 -12.92
N HIS A 69 -13.73 -6.86 -13.98
CA HIS A 69 -12.35 -7.03 -14.45
C HIS A 69 -11.35 -6.34 -13.54
N LEU A 70 -11.69 -5.15 -13.04
CA LEU A 70 -10.86 -4.40 -12.10
C LEU A 70 -10.75 -5.09 -10.74
N ALA A 71 -11.84 -5.69 -10.24
CA ALA A 71 -11.83 -6.48 -9.01
C ALA A 71 -10.92 -7.73 -9.10
N ARG A 72 -10.85 -8.39 -10.26
CA ARG A 72 -9.98 -9.55 -10.49
C ARG A 72 -8.50 -9.20 -10.56
N ILE A 73 -8.15 -8.02 -11.09
CA ILE A 73 -6.76 -7.58 -11.22
C ILE A 73 -6.16 -7.19 -9.86
N GLY A 74 -6.99 -6.76 -8.90
CA GLY A 74 -6.53 -6.23 -7.61
C GLY A 74 -6.52 -7.20 -6.41
N GLY A 75 -6.81 -8.49 -6.60
CA GLY A 75 -6.96 -9.42 -5.45
C GLY A 75 -8.06 -8.96 -4.47
N ALA A 76 -9.13 -8.37 -5.01
CA ALA A 76 -9.87 -7.31 -4.33
C ALA A 76 -10.71 -7.75 -3.13
N ALA A 77 -11.15 -9.01 -3.03
CA ALA A 77 -12.09 -9.39 -1.97
C ALA A 77 -11.48 -9.28 -0.56
N GLY A 78 -10.30 -9.89 -0.35
CA GLY A 78 -9.61 -9.81 0.95
C GLY A 78 -9.11 -8.41 1.27
N LEU A 79 -8.62 -7.68 0.25
CA LEU A 79 -8.18 -6.29 0.42
C LEU A 79 -9.37 -5.34 0.71
N SER A 80 -10.53 -5.57 0.10
CA SER A 80 -11.76 -4.82 0.36
C SER A 80 -12.24 -5.06 1.79
N GLN A 81 -12.36 -6.33 2.19
CA GLN A 81 -12.72 -6.70 3.55
C GLN A 81 -11.76 -6.08 4.59
N PHE A 82 -10.45 -6.14 4.32
CA PHE A 82 -9.44 -5.49 5.16
C PHE A 82 -9.73 -3.99 5.34
N LYS A 83 -9.95 -3.23 4.25
CA LYS A 83 -10.22 -1.79 4.36
C LYS A 83 -11.58 -1.48 4.99
N HIS A 84 -12.58 -2.34 4.81
CA HIS A 84 -13.88 -2.21 5.46
C HIS A 84 -13.80 -2.32 6.99
N ALA A 85 -12.85 -3.09 7.54
CA ALA A 85 -12.69 -3.27 8.98
C ALA A 85 -12.39 -1.97 9.75
N PHE A 86 -11.99 -0.90 9.05
CA PHE A 86 -11.70 0.42 9.64
C PHE A 86 -12.87 1.41 9.54
N ALA A 87 -14.04 0.96 9.08
CA ALA A 87 -15.24 1.79 8.88
C ALA A 87 -14.98 3.12 8.11
N PRO A 88 -14.35 3.07 6.92
CA PRO A 88 -14.00 4.28 6.20
C PRO A 88 -15.22 4.98 5.58
N HIS A 89 -15.11 6.29 5.39
CA HIS A 89 -16.02 7.03 4.52
C HIS A 89 -15.60 6.88 3.05
N TRP A 90 -16.44 6.21 2.25
CA TRP A 90 -16.17 5.99 0.83
C TRP A 90 -16.36 7.25 -0.01
N ARG A 91 -15.41 7.51 -0.91
CA ARG A 91 -15.49 8.61 -1.90
C ARG A 91 -15.28 8.04 -3.30
N PRO A 92 -16.15 8.34 -4.27
CA PRO A 92 -15.95 7.90 -5.65
C PRO A 92 -14.74 8.60 -6.25
N LEU A 93 -13.95 7.84 -7.00
CA LEU A 93 -12.87 8.36 -7.84
C LEU A 93 -13.23 8.16 -9.30
N TYR A 94 -12.95 9.16 -10.13
CA TYR A 94 -13.36 9.17 -11.53
C TYR A 94 -12.13 9.20 -12.45
N LEU A 95 -12.21 8.45 -13.54
CA LEU A 95 -11.34 8.63 -14.69
C LEU A 95 -12.09 9.54 -15.69
N ALA A 96 -11.45 10.63 -16.11
CA ALA A 96 -12.04 11.60 -17.04
C ALA A 96 -11.22 11.66 -18.34
N ALA A 97 -11.92 11.75 -19.48
CA ALA A 97 -11.31 11.93 -20.79
C ALA A 97 -12.28 12.68 -21.73
N PRO A 98 -11.78 13.34 -22.79
CA PRO A 98 -12.63 14.14 -23.71
C PRO A 98 -13.67 13.33 -24.50
N SER A 99 -13.48 12.01 -24.63
CA SER A 99 -14.41 11.12 -25.33
C SER A 99 -14.38 9.70 -24.74
N ARG A 100 -15.39 8.89 -25.07
CA ARG A 100 -15.46 7.48 -24.63
C ARG A 100 -14.29 6.64 -25.17
N VAL A 101 -13.83 6.94 -26.38
CA VAL A 101 -12.68 6.27 -26.99
C VAL A 101 -11.40 6.66 -26.25
N ALA A 102 -11.19 7.95 -25.99
CA ALA A 102 -10.05 8.42 -25.21
C ALA A 102 -10.05 7.83 -23.79
N LEU A 103 -11.22 7.70 -23.17
CA LEU A 103 -11.39 7.06 -21.87
C LEU A 103 -10.93 5.60 -21.88
N ALA A 104 -11.34 4.84 -22.89
CA ALA A 104 -10.98 3.44 -23.04
C ALA A 104 -9.47 3.25 -23.26
N ILE A 105 -8.85 4.10 -24.11
CA ILE A 105 -7.41 4.10 -24.34
C ILE A 105 -6.66 4.45 -23.06
N ALA A 106 -7.03 5.53 -22.37
CA ALA A 106 -6.40 5.95 -21.12
C ALA A 106 -6.50 4.87 -20.03
N ALA A 107 -7.66 4.25 -19.88
CA ALA A 107 -7.85 3.14 -18.94
C ALA A 107 -6.93 1.96 -19.27
N LEU A 108 -6.77 1.62 -20.55
CA LEU A 108 -5.89 0.55 -20.99
C LEU A 108 -4.41 0.88 -20.73
N GLU A 109 -3.99 2.11 -20.99
CA GLU A 109 -2.61 2.56 -20.75
C GLU A 109 -2.24 2.58 -19.27
N ILE A 110 -3.09 3.17 -18.42
CA ILE A 110 -2.92 3.16 -16.95
C ILE A 110 -2.84 1.72 -16.45
N SER A 111 -3.76 0.88 -16.91
CA SER A 111 -3.84 -0.54 -16.56
C SER A 111 -2.58 -1.31 -16.98
N ARG A 112 -2.02 -1.02 -18.16
CA ARG A 112 -0.76 -1.59 -18.64
C ARG A 112 0.42 -1.12 -17.81
N GLU A 113 0.51 0.16 -17.49
CA GLU A 113 1.64 0.71 -16.72
C GLU A 113 1.65 0.22 -15.27
N ILE A 114 0.49 0.12 -14.62
CA ILE A 114 0.37 -0.47 -13.25
C ILE A 114 0.89 -1.92 -13.23
N ARG A 115 0.61 -2.71 -14.27
CA ARG A 115 1.05 -4.11 -14.36
C ARG A 115 2.47 -4.28 -14.88
N ARG A 116 3.07 -3.22 -15.41
CA ARG A 116 4.39 -3.29 -16.00
C ARG A 116 5.38 -3.65 -14.91
N LYS A 117 6.09 -4.77 -15.08
CA LYS A 117 7.23 -5.08 -14.22
C LYS A 117 8.26 -3.96 -14.40
N PRO A 118 8.78 -3.37 -13.31
CA PRO A 118 9.83 -2.38 -13.42
C PRO A 118 10.94 -2.95 -14.30
N ARG A 119 11.38 -2.20 -15.31
CA ARG A 119 12.64 -2.53 -15.97
C ARG A 119 13.68 -2.51 -14.87
N ARG A 120 14.41 -3.62 -14.70
CA ARG A 120 15.49 -3.72 -13.73
C ARG A 120 16.49 -2.63 -14.08
N ASN A 121 16.38 -1.46 -13.43
CA ASN A 121 17.35 -0.40 -13.61
C ASN A 121 18.69 -0.98 -13.16
N ARG A 122 19.72 -0.73 -13.98
CA ARG A 122 21.12 -1.01 -13.67
C ARG A 122 21.35 -0.60 -12.22
N ALA A 123 21.84 -1.53 -11.41
CA ALA A 123 21.98 -1.35 -9.96
C ALA A 123 22.44 0.08 -9.66
N LEU A 124 21.59 0.84 -8.96
CA LEU A 124 22.05 2.08 -8.36
C LEU A 124 23.26 1.69 -7.52
N PRO A 125 24.43 2.35 -7.66
CA PRO A 125 25.57 2.04 -6.83
C PRO A 125 25.08 2.03 -5.40
N GLN A 126 25.31 0.91 -4.70
CA GLN A 126 25.04 0.79 -3.28
C GLN A 126 25.71 1.98 -2.62
N VAL A 127 24.92 2.99 -2.25
CA VAL A 127 25.40 4.07 -1.41
C VAL A 127 25.73 3.35 -0.11
N LYS A 128 27.03 3.22 0.19
CA LYS A 128 27.48 2.84 1.53
C LYS A 128 26.89 3.89 2.45
N HIS A 129 25.75 3.57 3.07
CA HIS A 129 25.17 4.43 4.08
C HIS A 129 26.19 4.53 5.19
N ALA A 130 26.89 5.67 5.23
CA ALA A 130 27.66 6.07 6.38
C ALA A 130 26.73 5.99 7.59
N SER A 131 27.18 5.20 8.57
CA SER A 131 26.69 5.12 9.94
C SER A 131 25.87 6.33 10.38
N ASN A 132 24.55 6.25 10.23
CA ASN A 132 23.60 7.01 11.03
C ASN A 132 22.41 6.08 11.28
N ALA A 133 22.59 5.33 12.38
CA ALA A 133 21.76 4.33 13.02
C ALA A 133 20.24 4.46 12.80
N PHE A 134 19.68 3.47 12.10
CA PHE A 134 18.35 2.90 12.40
C PHE A 134 18.34 1.36 12.29
N ALA A 135 19.51 0.73 12.20
CA ALA A 135 19.65 -0.72 12.31
C ALA A 135 20.09 -1.05 13.75
N PRO A 136 19.33 -1.86 14.51
CA PRO A 136 19.94 -2.53 15.66
C PRO A 136 21.10 -3.40 15.15
N GLU A 137 22.17 -3.45 15.94
CA GLU A 137 23.40 -4.18 15.63
C GLU A 137 23.09 -5.68 15.47
N ALA A 138 23.37 -6.20 14.26
CA ALA A 138 23.36 -7.60 13.82
C ALA A 138 22.18 -8.50 14.26
N ASP A 139 21.28 -8.80 13.31
CA ASP A 139 20.26 -9.84 13.47
C ASP A 139 20.91 -11.25 13.53
N PRO A 140 20.62 -12.08 14.55
CA PRO A 140 21.16 -13.44 14.72
C PRO A 140 20.89 -14.41 13.56
N TRP A 141 20.02 -14.03 12.63
CA TRP A 141 19.51 -14.84 11.53
C TRP A 141 20.37 -14.78 10.26
N GLN A 142 21.50 -14.05 10.30
CA GLN A 142 22.44 -13.95 9.17
C GLN A 142 23.51 -15.06 9.13
N HIS A 143 23.47 -16.02 10.07
CA HIS A 143 24.32 -17.21 10.00
C HIS A 143 23.54 -18.41 9.44
N PRO A 144 24.11 -19.17 8.48
CA PRO A 144 23.53 -20.45 8.10
C PRO A 144 23.61 -21.41 9.30
N PRO A 145 22.59 -22.26 9.54
CA PRO A 145 22.66 -23.25 10.61
C PRO A 145 23.82 -24.22 10.32
N MET A 146 24.66 -24.48 11.34
CA MET A 146 25.55 -25.64 11.36
C MET A 146 24.76 -26.91 11.66
#